data_AF-A0A7W0DH02-F1
#
_entry.id   AF-A0A7W0DH02-F1
#
_cell.length_a   1.000
_cell.length_b   1.000
_cell.length_c   1.000
_cell.angle_alpha   90.00
_cell.angle_beta   90.00
_cell.angle_gamma   90.00
#
_symmetry.space_group_name_H-M   'P 1'
#
loop_
_entity.id
_entity.type
_entity.pdbx_description
1 polymer ?
#
loop_
_entity_poly.entity_id
_entity_poly.type
_entity_poly.pdbx_seq_one_letter_code
_entity_poly.pdbx_strand_id
1 'polypeptide(L)'
;MAPDSLTPPTTPEQALAIVRSRYAQPNLPDGTPAPMHVHEFDIGYLVYAASPPTTDASGRPRPAAPGGSKVIVAKDTGETVTVPNHPVETAIALYRRQHQSRRPTP
;
A
#
# COMPACT_ATOMS: atom_id res chain seq x y z
N MET A 1 -22.30 -12.69 2.27
CA MET A 1 -21.66 -11.64 1.46
C MET A 1 -21.41 -10.46 2.37
N ALA A 2 -20.16 -10.15 2.73
CA ALA A 2 -19.84 -9.00 3.58
C ALA A 2 -19.34 -7.85 2.69
N PRO A 3 -20.06 -6.72 2.62
CA PRO A 3 -19.56 -5.48 2.04
C PRO A 3 -18.94 -4.63 3.17
N ASP A 4 -17.81 -5.05 3.72
CA ASP A 4 -17.13 -4.31 4.80
C ASP A 4 -15.68 -4.08 4.36
N SER A 5 -15.22 -2.87 4.01
CA SER A 5 -15.46 -1.62 4.71
C SER A 5 -15.26 -0.43 3.75
N LEU A 6 -16.34 0.31 3.48
CA LEU A 6 -16.31 1.69 2.96
C LEU A 6 -16.00 2.71 4.07
N THR A 7 -15.61 2.25 5.25
CA THR A 7 -15.26 3.11 6.36
C THR A 7 -13.89 3.74 6.10
N PRO A 8 -13.79 5.07 6.05
CA PRO A 8 -12.51 5.73 5.88
C PRO A 8 -11.54 5.31 6.99
N PRO A 9 -10.35 4.80 6.66
CA PRO A 9 -9.36 4.47 7.68
C PRO A 9 -8.96 5.75 8.41
N THR A 10 -9.03 5.72 9.73
CA THR A 10 -8.56 6.81 10.59
C THR A 10 -7.17 6.53 11.17
N THR A 11 -6.67 5.31 10.97
CA THR A 11 -5.36 4.88 11.45
C THR A 11 -4.59 4.08 10.39
N PRO A 12 -3.25 4.08 10.44
CA PRO A 12 -2.42 3.28 9.54
C PRO A 12 -2.72 1.78 9.65
N GLU A 13 -3.05 1.29 10.84
CA GLU A 13 -3.40 -0.12 11.06
C GLU A 13 -4.72 -0.51 10.38
N GLN A 14 -5.73 0.37 10.39
CA GLN A 14 -6.98 0.16 9.68
C GLN A 14 -6.77 0.13 8.16
N ALA A 15 -5.98 1.06 7.63
CA ALA A 15 -5.63 1.06 6.20
C ALA A 15 -4.93 -0.23 5.79
N LEU A 16 -4.00 -0.71 6.63
CA LEU A 16 -3.34 -1.98 6.43
C LEU A 16 -4.33 -3.16 6.44
N ALA A 17 -5.25 -3.20 7.41
CA ALA A 17 -6.26 -4.25 7.51
C ALA A 17 -7.16 -4.32 6.26
N ILE A 18 -7.57 -3.16 5.73
CA ILE A 18 -8.36 -3.06 4.49
C ILE A 18 -7.59 -3.66 3.31
N VAL A 19 -6.32 -3.28 3.13
CA VAL A 19 -5.48 -3.80 2.03
C VAL A 19 -5.23 -5.31 2.19
N ARG A 20 -4.99 -5.78 3.42
CA ARG A 20 -4.82 -7.21 3.74
C ARG A 20 -6.08 -8.02 3.42
N SER A 21 -7.25 -7.49 3.72
CA SER A 21 -8.54 -8.13 3.44
C SER A 21 -8.81 -8.18 1.93
N ARG A 22 -8.45 -7.12 1.19
CA ARG A 22 -8.79 -6.98 -0.23
C ARG A 22 -7.83 -7.66 -1.20
N TYR A 23 -6.52 -7.63 -0.94
CA TYR A 23 -5.49 -8.11 -1.86
C TYR A 23 -4.89 -9.47 -1.48
N ALA A 24 -5.38 -10.07 -0.38
CA ALA A 24 -4.81 -11.23 0.30
C ALA A 24 -3.36 -11.01 0.76
N GLN A 25 -3.02 -11.56 1.94
CA GLN A 25 -1.64 -11.48 2.43
C GLN A 25 -0.75 -12.35 1.55
N PRO A 26 0.29 -11.79 0.90
CA PRO A 26 1.38 -12.62 0.44
C PRO A 26 2.01 -13.26 1.69
N ASN A 27 1.85 -14.57 1.82
CA ASN A 27 2.58 -15.32 2.83
C ASN A 27 4.03 -15.44 2.35
N LEU A 28 4.95 -15.24 3.28
CA LEU A 28 6.35 -15.63 3.12
C LEU A 28 6.42 -17.14 2.83
N PRO A 29 7.52 -17.64 2.23
CA PRO A 29 7.71 -19.08 2.02
C PRO A 29 7.64 -19.90 3.32
N ASP A 30 7.80 -19.24 4.47
CA ASP A 30 7.67 -19.80 5.82
C ASP A 30 6.21 -19.91 6.31
N GLY A 31 5.24 -19.41 5.54
CA GLY A 31 3.82 -19.36 5.93
C GLY A 31 3.44 -18.16 6.80
N THR A 32 4.40 -17.30 7.17
CA THR A 32 4.15 -16.08 7.95
C THR A 32 3.66 -14.92 7.06
N PRO A 33 2.81 -14.00 7.58
CA PRO A 33 2.43 -12.80 6.84
C PRO A 33 3.66 -11.98 6.48
N ALA A 34 3.82 -11.60 5.21
CA ALA A 34 4.88 -10.66 4.85
C ALA A 34 4.68 -9.33 5.62
N PRO A 35 5.75 -8.73 6.18
CA PRO A 35 5.64 -7.45 6.86
C PRO A 35 5.21 -6.38 5.84
N MET A 36 4.02 -5.83 6.07
CA MET A 36 3.51 -4.72 5.27
C MET A 36 3.81 -3.42 6.00
N HIS A 37 4.38 -2.48 5.26
CA HIS A 37 4.60 -1.13 5.73
C HIS A 37 3.45 -0.26 5.28
N VAL A 38 2.99 0.59 6.20
CA VAL A 38 2.01 1.62 5.94
C VAL A 38 2.66 2.97 6.19
N HIS A 39 2.52 3.86 5.22
CA HIS A 39 2.99 5.23 5.31
C HIS A 39 1.78 6.16 5.23
N GLU A 40 1.46 6.78 6.35
CA GLU A 40 0.41 7.78 6.41
C GLU A 40 0.86 9.08 5.72
N PHE A 41 -0.02 9.68 4.93
CA PHE A 41 0.17 11.01 4.36
C PHE A 41 -1.12 11.82 4.42
N ASP A 42 -1.05 13.06 3.93
CA ASP A 42 -2.09 14.08 4.04
C ASP A 42 -3.50 13.58 3.60
N ILE A 43 -3.58 12.96 2.42
CA ILE A 43 -4.86 12.55 1.81
C ILE A 43 -5.09 11.02 1.81
N GLY A 44 -4.20 10.22 2.41
CA GLY A 44 -4.30 8.77 2.36
C GLY A 44 -3.23 8.00 3.13
N TYR A 45 -3.20 6.69 2.88
CA TYR A 45 -2.25 5.73 3.45
C TYR A 45 -1.63 4.90 2.33
N LEU A 46 -0.31 4.93 2.19
CA LEU A 46 0.40 4.07 1.24
C LEU A 46 0.79 2.76 1.93
N VAL A 47 0.20 1.65 1.51
CA VAL A 47 0.49 0.31 1.98
C VAL A 47 1.32 -0.44 0.94
N TYR A 48 2.41 -1.06 1.38
CA TYR A 48 3.25 -1.91 0.53
C TYR A 48 3.85 -3.05 1.34
N ALA A 49 3.95 -4.23 0.74
CA ALA A 49 4.74 -5.30 1.32
C ALA A 49 6.22 -4.89 1.27
N ALA A 50 6.88 -4.86 2.44
CA ALA A 50 8.33 -4.94 2.44
C ALA A 50 8.66 -6.43 2.49
N SER A 51 9.27 -6.94 1.43
CA SER A 51 10.07 -8.13 1.61
C SER A 51 11.21 -7.74 2.54
N PRO A 52 11.50 -8.50 3.62
CA PRO A 52 12.76 -8.30 4.32
C PRO A 52 13.87 -8.32 3.27
N PRO A 53 14.92 -7.48 3.40
CA PRO A 53 16.03 -7.52 2.49
C PRO A 53 16.58 -8.95 2.52
N THR A 54 16.26 -9.75 1.51
CA THR A 54 16.81 -11.10 1.42
C THR A 54 18.26 -10.90 1.04
N THR A 55 19.10 -10.94 2.05
CA THR A 55 20.54 -10.95 1.85
C THR A 55 20.88 -12.16 1.00
N ASP A 56 21.52 -11.94 -0.15
CA ASP A 56 22.09 -13.03 -0.93
C ASP A 56 23.16 -13.76 -0.11
N ALA A 57 23.54 -14.98 -0.51
CA ALA A 57 24.58 -15.76 0.19
C ALA A 57 25.90 -14.98 0.41
N SER A 58 26.11 -13.91 -0.36
CA SER A 58 27.25 -12.99 -0.23
C SER A 58 27.05 -11.79 0.71
N GLY A 59 25.98 -11.71 1.50
CA GLY A 59 25.78 -10.57 2.40
C GLY A 59 25.16 -9.32 1.74
N ARG A 60 24.77 -9.39 0.46
CA ARG A 60 24.24 -8.23 -0.28
C ARG A 60 22.71 -8.18 -0.27
N PRO A 61 22.07 -7.03 0.00
CA PRO A 61 20.62 -6.92 -0.08
C PRO A 61 20.16 -7.19 -1.50
N ARG A 62 19.30 -8.21 -1.71
CA ARG A 62 18.67 -8.40 -3.01
C ARG A 62 17.67 -7.27 -3.26
N PRO A 63 17.67 -6.68 -4.46
CA PRO A 63 16.62 -5.74 -4.85
C PRO A 63 15.27 -6.45 -4.75
N ALA A 64 14.25 -5.73 -4.27
CA ALA A 64 12.88 -6.24 -4.22
C ALA A 64 12.46 -6.73 -5.61
N ALA A 65 11.70 -7.83 -5.66
CA ALA A 65 11.28 -8.43 -6.93
C ALA A 65 10.61 -7.36 -7.83
N PRO A 66 11.02 -7.25 -9.11
CA PRO A 66 10.37 -6.35 -10.05
C PRO A 66 8.91 -6.81 -10.24
N GLY A 67 7.96 -5.94 -9.92
CA GLY A 67 6.52 -6.24 -9.99
C GLY A 67 5.70 -5.93 -8.73
N GLY A 68 6.33 -5.52 -7.63
CA GLY A 68 5.59 -5.16 -6.41
C GLY A 68 4.69 -3.93 -6.59
N SER A 69 3.39 -4.10 -6.71
CA SER A 69 2.46 -2.96 -6.73
C SER A 69 2.28 -2.40 -5.31
N LYS A 70 2.18 -1.07 -5.19
CA LYS A 70 1.81 -0.44 -3.91
C LYS A 70 0.34 -0.08 -3.95
N VAL A 71 -0.32 -0.07 -2.80
CA VAL A 71 -1.75 0.26 -2.70
C VAL A 71 -1.90 1.50 -1.83
N ILE A 72 -2.60 2.50 -2.33
CA ILE A 72 -2.97 3.70 -1.58
C ILE A 72 -4.40 3.54 -1.09
N VAL A 73 -4.66 3.80 0.17
CA VAL A 73 -6.00 3.87 0.76
C VAL A 73 -6.35 5.33 0.99
N ALA A 74 -7.41 5.83 0.38
CA ALA A 74 -7.88 7.19 0.55
C ALA A 74 -8.40 7.37 1.98
N LYS A 75 -7.97 8.44 2.66
CA LYS A 75 -8.49 8.80 3.99
C LYS A 75 -9.93 9.29 3.95
N ASP A 76 -10.32 9.92 2.84
CA ASP A 76 -11.64 10.55 2.67
C ASP A 76 -12.74 9.51 2.44
N THR A 77 -12.46 8.50 1.61
CA THR A 77 -13.47 7.53 1.13
C THR A 77 -13.16 6.08 1.49
N GLY A 78 -11.97 5.77 1.97
CA GLY A 78 -11.50 4.38 2.11
C GLY A 78 -11.19 3.69 0.78
N GLU A 79 -11.24 4.41 -0.35
CA GLU A 79 -10.98 3.83 -1.67
C GLU A 79 -9.52 3.35 -1.79
N THR A 80 -9.32 2.13 -2.30
CA THR A 80 -7.99 1.55 -2.53
C THR A 80 -7.57 1.69 -3.98
N VAL A 81 -6.44 2.33 -4.23
CA VAL A 81 -5.86 2.60 -5.54
C VAL A 81 -4.51 1.91 -5.67
N THR A 82 -4.39 1.00 -6.64
CA THR A 82 -3.11 0.36 -6.95
C THR A 82 -2.24 1.32 -7.76
N VAL A 83 -1.02 1.58 -7.30
CA VAL A 83 -0.03 2.42 -7.98
C VAL A 83 1.23 1.61 -8.31
N PRO A 84 2.02 2.03 -9.32
CA PRO A 84 3.26 1.36 -9.68
C PRO A 84 4.27 1.37 -8.53
N ASN A 85 5.30 0.51 -8.61
CA ASN A 85 6.36 0.41 -7.60
C ASN A 85 7.33 1.60 -7.60
N HIS A 86 6.81 2.81 -7.40
CA HIS A 86 7.62 4.00 -7.23
C HIS A 86 8.03 4.19 -5.77
N PRO A 87 9.09 4.97 -5.48
CA PRO A 87 9.40 5.38 -4.12
C PRO A 87 8.20 6.09 -3.47
N VAL A 88 8.09 5.99 -2.15
CA VAL A 88 6.94 6.47 -1.35
C VAL A 88 6.51 7.88 -1.74
N GLU A 89 7.47 8.81 -1.81
CA GLU A 89 7.21 10.21 -2.16
C GLU A 89 6.64 10.37 -3.59
N THR A 90 7.16 9.61 -4.54
CA THR A 90 6.67 9.65 -5.93
C THR A 90 5.28 9.04 -6.06
N ALA A 91 5.00 7.94 -5.35
CA ALA A 91 3.67 7.32 -5.31
C ALA A 91 2.63 8.30 -4.74
N ILE A 92 2.97 9.00 -3.65
CA ILE A 92 2.13 10.03 -3.04
C ILE A 92 1.91 11.19 -4.02
N ALA A 93 2.97 11.71 -4.66
CA ALA A 93 2.86 12.79 -5.61
C ALA A 93 1.98 12.43 -6.83
N LEU A 94 2.08 11.20 -7.32
CA LEU A 94 1.25 10.69 -8.41
C LEU A 94 -0.22 10.63 -8.00
N TYR A 95 -0.51 10.08 -6.82
CA TYR A 95 -1.86 10.04 -6.29
C TYR A 95 -2.45 11.43 -6.03
N ARG A 96 -1.65 12.36 -5.48
CA ARG A 96 -2.07 13.76 -5.30
C ARG A 96 -2.49 14.39 -6.62
N ARG A 97 -1.71 14.20 -7.69
CA ARG A 97 -2.07 14.70 -9.03
C ARG A 97 -3.37 14.07 -9.54
N GLN A 98 -3.50 12.74 -9.43
CA GLN A 98 -4.70 12.03 -9.86
C GLN A 98 -5.94 12.47 -9.07
N HIS A 99 -5.82 12.66 -7.76
CA HIS A 99 -6.90 13.10 -6.88
C HIS A 99 -7.33 14.54 -7.20
N GLN A 100 -6.38 15.43 -7.50
CA GLN A 100 -6.68 16.80 -7.95
C GLN A 100 -7.41 16.80 -9.30
N SER A 101 -7.02 15.96 -10.25
CA SER A 101 -7.72 15.84 -11.53
C SER A 101 -9.12 15.23 -11.39
N ARG A 102 -9.35 14.42 -10.36
CA ARG A 102 -10.63 13.72 -10.10
C ARG A 102 -11.61 14.53 -9.26
N ARG A 103 -11.16 15.61 -8.62
CA ARG A 103 -12.04 16.67 -8.09
C ARG A 103 -12.30 17.67 -9.22
N PRO A 104 -13.38 17.55 -10.00
CA PRO A 104 -13.84 18.69 -10.80
C PRO A 104 -14.10 19.84 -9.83
N THR A 105 -13.53 21.01 -10.14
CA THR A 105 -13.86 22.27 -9.48
C THR A 105 -15.37 22.50 -9.49
N PRO A 106 -15.93 23.11 -8.42
CA PRO A 106 -17.37 23.37 -8.28
C PRO A 106 -17.94 24.24 -9.41
#